data_AF-A0A4Q4MY73-F1
#
_entry.id   AF-A0A4Q4MY73-F1
#
_cell.length_a   1.000
_cell.length_b   1.000
_cell.length_c   1.000
_cell.angle_alpha   90.00
_cell.angle_beta   90.00
_cell.angle_gamma   90.00
#
_symmetry.space_group_name_H-M   'P 1'
#
loop_
_entity.id
_entity.type
_entity.pdbx_description
1 polymer ?
#
loop_
_entity_poly.entity_id
_entity_poly.type
_entity_poly.pdbx_seq_one_letter_code
_entity_poly.pdbx_strand_id
1 'polypeptide(L)'
;MYVAHDVNQGDRESRDGDCTKSRNGRREQREQRRVCGAGEKTTEVALAENFKDGASAKAPFACARPPAPQGTRNSSPDHQPFTYSRQEHQHRILFPTAHTDEMGDAEITTSAWRLVEVGRVVLFNEGPFEGRLAAIVEIIDHKRVLIDGPSEKAPIPRQEVALAKLSLTPIVIPKLPRASGVGHVAKKWEEHKVQQKFDESAWAKKRAAMQKRRGLNDFERFKVMKMRKQARFEVQKTFAKIRASAKA
;
A
#
# COMPACT_ATOMS: atom_id res chain seq x y z
N MET A 1 53.52 -11.24 67.33
CA MET A 1 52.54 -10.27 67.85
C MET A 1 52.36 -9.17 66.82
N TYR A 2 51.09 -8.82 66.58
CA TYR A 2 50.47 -7.62 65.98
C TYR A 2 51.32 -6.32 65.99
N VAL A 3 51.16 -5.27 65.17
CA VAL A 3 50.33 -4.90 63.99
C VAL A 3 50.78 -3.47 63.56
N ALA A 4 50.68 -3.16 62.25
CA ALA A 4 50.53 -1.82 61.62
C ALA A 4 51.62 -0.75 61.87
N HIS A 5 51.74 0.37 61.14
CA HIS A 5 50.87 1.14 60.26
C HIS A 5 51.75 1.85 59.21
N ASP A 6 51.36 1.85 57.94
CA ASP A 6 51.78 2.92 57.01
C ASP A 6 50.65 3.93 56.89
N VAL A 7 50.97 5.16 57.27
CA VAL A 7 50.08 6.32 57.37
C VAL A 7 50.14 7.10 56.07
N ASN A 8 48.96 7.27 55.48
CA ASN A 8 48.67 8.18 54.37
C ASN A 8 48.74 9.65 54.83
N GLN A 9 49.60 10.44 54.21
CA GLN A 9 49.56 11.90 54.07
C GLN A 9 50.16 12.19 52.68
N GLY A 10 49.57 12.90 51.72
CA GLY A 10 48.46 13.84 51.73
C GLY A 10 48.96 15.20 51.29
N ASP A 11 49.11 15.45 49.98
CA ASP A 11 49.27 16.80 49.44
C ASP A 11 48.26 17.06 48.32
N ARG A 12 47.50 18.13 48.53
CA ARG A 12 46.53 18.77 47.64
C ARG A 12 47.23 19.84 46.83
N GLU A 13 47.01 19.84 45.52
CA GLU A 13 47.01 21.01 44.62
C GLU A 13 46.73 20.45 43.21
N SER A 14 45.91 20.99 42.31
CA SER A 14 44.98 22.12 42.28
C SER A 14 44.13 21.91 41.02
N ARG A 15 42.89 22.38 41.06
CA ARG A 15 42.00 22.46 39.88
C ARG A 15 42.63 23.43 38.87
N ASP A 16 42.70 23.02 37.61
CA ASP A 16 42.39 23.80 36.40
C ASP A 16 42.84 23.02 35.14
N GLY A 17 41.93 22.19 34.63
CA GLY A 17 42.11 21.45 33.37
C GLY A 17 41.54 22.22 32.20
N ASP A 18 42.40 23.05 31.60
CA ASP A 18 42.07 23.97 30.51
C ASP A 18 42.01 23.30 29.11
N CYS A 19 41.21 23.94 28.28
CA CYS A 19 40.66 23.54 26.99
C CYS A 19 41.72 23.53 25.85
N THR A 20 42.37 22.40 25.57
CA THR A 20 43.32 22.31 24.43
C THR A 20 43.26 21.00 23.62
N LYS A 21 42.07 20.55 23.19
CA LYS A 21 41.94 19.52 22.12
C LYS A 21 40.85 19.84 21.09
N SER A 22 40.86 21.06 20.53
CA SER A 22 39.94 21.45 19.44
C SER A 22 40.63 22.08 18.21
N ARG A 23 41.95 21.93 18.03
CA ARG A 23 42.66 22.62 16.92
C ARG A 23 43.25 21.76 15.80
N ASN A 24 43.23 20.42 15.87
CA ASN A 24 43.81 19.59 14.80
C ASN A 24 42.84 18.84 13.87
N GLY A 25 41.52 19.02 13.99
CA GLY A 25 40.54 18.37 13.09
C GLY A 25 40.07 19.20 11.88
N ARG A 26 40.51 20.47 11.75
CA ARG A 26 39.98 21.41 10.75
C ARG A 26 40.91 21.63 9.55
N ARG A 27 42.05 20.94 9.49
CA ARG A 27 43.05 21.05 8.42
C ARG A 27 42.90 19.99 7.33
N GLU A 28 42.23 18.88 7.63
CA GLU A 28 42.06 17.76 6.69
C GLU A 28 40.84 17.93 5.75
N GLN A 29 39.88 18.80 6.09
CA GLN A 29 38.72 19.09 5.23
C GLN A 29 38.97 20.17 4.16
N ARG A 30 40.18 20.77 4.11
CA ARG A 30 40.52 21.82 3.13
C ARG A 30 41.31 21.31 1.92
N GLU A 31 41.73 20.05 1.91
CA GLU A 31 42.61 19.49 0.87
C GLU A 31 41.87 18.60 -0.16
N GLN A 32 40.67 18.10 0.14
CA GLN A 32 39.85 17.35 -0.83
C GLN A 32 38.98 18.23 -1.75
N ARG A 33 39.01 19.55 -1.58
CA ARG A 33 38.25 20.52 -2.41
C ARG A 33 39.06 21.10 -3.57
N ARG A 34 40.16 20.44 -3.97
CA ARG A 34 41.09 20.90 -5.03
C ARG A 34 41.22 19.99 -6.24
N VAL A 35 40.33 19.01 -6.42
CA VAL A 35 40.27 18.21 -7.64
C VAL A 35 38.87 18.33 -8.23
N CYS A 36 38.82 18.74 -9.50
CA CYS A 36 37.69 18.84 -10.44
C CYS A 36 37.39 20.30 -10.89
N GLY A 37 38.25 20.80 -11.76
CA GLY A 37 37.95 21.87 -12.70
C GLY A 37 38.59 21.56 -14.05
N ALA A 38 37.79 21.11 -15.03
CA ALA A 38 38.11 21.18 -16.45
C ALA A 38 36.82 21.06 -17.30
N GLY A 39 36.53 22.13 -18.06
CA GLY A 39 35.58 22.20 -19.20
C GLY A 39 34.14 22.58 -18.85
N GLU A 40 33.41 23.47 -19.55
CA GLU A 40 33.62 24.29 -20.74
C GLU A 40 32.61 25.48 -20.74
N LYS A 41 33.07 26.62 -21.26
CA LYS A 41 32.40 27.73 -21.99
C LYS A 41 30.85 27.82 -21.98
N THR A 42 30.31 29.01 -21.64
CA THR A 42 29.56 29.92 -22.55
C THR A 42 29.08 31.21 -21.84
N THR A 43 29.59 32.35 -22.31
CA THR A 43 28.97 33.67 -22.53
C THR A 43 27.68 34.07 -21.80
N GLU A 44 27.85 34.99 -20.84
CA GLU A 44 27.28 36.35 -20.79
C GLU A 44 26.09 36.71 -21.72
N VAL A 45 24.92 37.00 -21.13
CA VAL A 45 24.16 38.24 -21.41
C VAL A 45 23.29 38.58 -20.21
N ALA A 46 23.52 39.78 -19.67
CA ALA A 46 22.68 40.45 -18.71
C ALA A 46 21.47 41.10 -19.41
N LEU A 47 20.30 41.01 -18.79
CA LEU A 47 19.38 42.15 -18.72
C LEU A 47 18.55 42.02 -17.44
N ALA A 48 18.83 42.91 -16.49
CA ALA A 48 17.94 43.22 -15.40
C ALA A 48 16.69 43.89 -15.96
N GLU A 49 15.51 43.60 -15.39
CA GLU A 49 14.51 44.63 -15.20
C GLU A 49 13.46 44.25 -14.15
N ASN A 50 13.17 45.26 -13.34
CA ASN A 50 12.25 45.31 -12.23
C ASN A 50 10.80 44.95 -12.63
N PHE A 51 10.06 44.25 -11.78
CA PHE A 51 8.67 44.64 -11.57
C PHE A 51 8.12 44.19 -10.22
N LYS A 52 7.51 45.17 -9.57
CA LYS A 52 6.97 45.18 -8.21
C LYS A 52 5.69 44.37 -8.10
N ASP A 53 5.39 44.07 -6.85
CA ASP A 53 4.13 43.61 -6.28
C ASP A 53 2.88 43.97 -7.09
N GLY A 54 2.10 42.94 -7.41
CA GLY A 54 0.79 43.03 -8.05
C GLY A 54 -0.11 41.91 -7.57
N ALA A 55 -0.65 42.08 -6.36
CA ALA A 55 -1.77 41.29 -5.88
C ALA A 55 -2.97 41.48 -6.82
N SER A 56 -3.44 40.40 -7.44
CA SER A 56 -4.77 40.36 -8.05
C SER A 56 -5.33 38.94 -8.02
N ALA A 57 -6.31 38.81 -7.12
CA ALA A 57 -7.41 37.86 -7.04
C ALA A 57 -7.45 36.71 -8.08
N LYS A 58 -7.35 35.47 -7.57
CA LYS A 58 -8.09 34.34 -8.12
C LYS A 58 -8.85 33.65 -7.00
N ALA A 59 -10.15 33.89 -6.99
CA ALA A 59 -11.12 33.23 -6.11
C ALA A 59 -11.11 31.71 -6.30
N PRO A 60 -11.38 30.92 -5.24
CA PRO A 60 -11.55 29.48 -5.38
C PRO A 60 -12.87 29.19 -6.10
N PHE A 61 -12.80 28.39 -7.16
CA PHE A 61 -13.97 27.76 -7.79
C PHE A 61 -14.64 26.83 -6.75
N ALA A 62 -15.59 27.38 -6.01
CA ALA A 62 -16.55 26.61 -5.24
C ALA A 62 -17.45 25.87 -6.23
N CYS A 63 -17.37 24.54 -6.24
CA CYS A 63 -18.32 23.68 -6.94
C CYS A 63 -19.67 23.78 -6.22
N ALA A 64 -20.50 24.74 -6.63
CA ALA A 64 -21.89 24.81 -6.22
C ALA A 64 -22.65 23.60 -6.81
N ARG A 65 -23.10 22.71 -5.93
CA ARG A 65 -23.97 21.58 -6.25
C ARG A 65 -25.36 22.13 -6.61
N PRO A 66 -25.90 21.88 -7.81
CA PRO A 66 -27.25 22.34 -8.14
C PRO A 66 -28.28 21.63 -7.24
N PRO A 67 -29.33 22.32 -6.74
CA PRO A 67 -30.38 21.70 -5.94
C PRO A 67 -31.21 20.72 -6.80
N ALA A 68 -31.63 19.63 -6.17
CA ALA A 68 -32.43 18.58 -6.80
C ALA A 68 -33.80 19.11 -7.27
N PRO A 69 -34.28 18.71 -8.46
CA PRO A 69 -35.64 19.03 -8.87
C PRO A 69 -36.65 18.27 -8.01
N GLN A 70 -37.60 19.00 -7.42
CA GLN A 70 -38.72 18.42 -6.71
C GLN A 70 -39.71 17.82 -7.72
N GLY A 71 -39.94 16.51 -7.61
CA GLY A 71 -40.91 15.80 -8.44
C GLY A 71 -42.33 16.25 -8.12
N THR A 72 -43.04 16.75 -9.11
CA THR A 72 -44.49 16.92 -9.06
C THR A 72 -45.13 15.53 -9.11
N ARG A 73 -45.95 15.22 -8.10
CA ARG A 73 -46.80 14.03 -8.08
C ARG A 73 -47.87 14.18 -9.16
N ASN A 74 -47.62 13.61 -10.32
CA ASN A 74 -48.65 13.44 -11.35
C ASN A 74 -49.39 12.13 -11.09
N SER A 75 -50.69 12.30 -10.92
CA SER A 75 -51.73 11.31 -10.75
C SER A 75 -51.69 10.24 -11.83
N SER A 76 -51.88 8.99 -11.40
CA SER A 76 -52.08 7.81 -12.24
C SER A 76 -53.14 8.03 -13.33
N PRO A 77 -52.87 7.68 -14.59
CA PRO A 77 -53.92 7.36 -15.55
C PRO A 77 -54.26 5.87 -15.45
N ASP A 78 -55.55 5.61 -15.30
CA ASP A 78 -56.16 4.30 -15.19
C ASP A 78 -55.74 3.33 -16.30
N HIS A 79 -55.43 2.11 -15.89
CA HIS A 79 -55.16 0.98 -16.77
C HIS A 79 -56.50 0.43 -17.29
N GLN A 80 -56.91 0.85 -18.49
CA GLN A 80 -58.01 0.22 -19.21
C GLN A 80 -57.49 -1.05 -19.91
N PRO A 81 -58.05 -2.24 -19.65
CA PRO A 81 -57.59 -3.46 -20.29
C PRO A 81 -58.10 -3.54 -21.74
N PHE A 82 -57.17 -3.60 -22.69
CA PHE A 82 -57.44 -4.04 -24.06
C PHE A 82 -57.81 -5.53 -24.06
N THR A 83 -59.08 -5.84 -24.32
CA THR A 83 -59.52 -7.20 -24.58
C THR A 83 -59.11 -7.60 -25.99
N TYR A 84 -58.16 -8.54 -26.12
CA TYR A 84 -57.93 -9.27 -27.37
C TYR A 84 -58.47 -10.69 -27.23
N SER A 85 -59.47 -11.01 -28.04
CA SER A 85 -60.00 -12.35 -28.25
C SER A 85 -58.91 -13.24 -28.89
N ARG A 86 -58.29 -14.10 -28.09
CA ARG A 86 -57.27 -15.05 -28.56
C ARG A 86 -57.95 -16.36 -28.97
N GLN A 87 -57.97 -16.65 -30.27
CA GLN A 87 -58.35 -17.95 -30.79
C GLN A 87 -57.37 -19.02 -30.28
N GLU A 88 -57.91 -20.06 -29.63
CA GLU A 88 -57.15 -21.23 -29.20
C GLU A 88 -56.76 -22.05 -30.44
N HIS A 89 -55.47 -22.11 -30.74
CA HIS A 89 -54.92 -23.15 -31.61
C HIS A 89 -54.23 -24.19 -30.73
N GLN A 90 -54.85 -25.36 -30.69
CA GLN A 90 -54.34 -26.55 -30.04
C GLN A 90 -53.10 -27.06 -30.80
N HIS A 91 -51.91 -26.58 -30.44
CA HIS A 91 -50.69 -27.31 -30.71
C HIS A 91 -50.30 -28.08 -29.44
N ARG A 92 -50.61 -29.37 -29.48
CA ARG A 92 -50.30 -30.37 -28.46
C ARG A 92 -48.77 -30.51 -28.36
N ILE A 93 -48.17 -29.77 -27.43
CA ILE A 93 -46.76 -29.97 -27.07
C ILE A 93 -46.73 -31.18 -26.14
N LEU A 94 -46.10 -32.28 -26.55
CA LEU A 94 -45.69 -33.32 -25.61
C LEU A 94 -44.69 -32.67 -24.65
N PHE A 95 -45.12 -32.42 -23.42
CA PHE A 95 -44.24 -32.00 -22.34
C PHE A 95 -43.18 -33.10 -22.12
N PRO A 96 -41.88 -32.80 -22.26
CA PRO A 96 -40.86 -33.75 -21.84
C PRO A 96 -41.03 -33.97 -20.33
N THR A 97 -41.12 -35.25 -19.97
CA THR A 97 -41.18 -35.74 -18.60
C THR A 97 -40.03 -35.16 -17.75
N ALA A 98 -40.39 -34.71 -16.56
CA ALA A 98 -39.56 -34.03 -15.57
C ALA A 98 -38.10 -34.51 -15.52
N HIS A 99 -37.17 -33.65 -15.91
CA HIS A 99 -35.86 -33.65 -15.29
C HIS A 99 -36.08 -33.06 -13.89
N THR A 100 -35.87 -33.87 -12.85
CA THR A 100 -35.71 -33.34 -11.49
C THR A 100 -34.41 -32.57 -11.48
N ASP A 101 -34.48 -31.27 -11.75
CA ASP A 101 -33.40 -30.35 -11.43
C ASP A 101 -33.25 -30.40 -9.91
N GLU A 102 -32.25 -31.13 -9.43
CA GLU A 102 -31.82 -31.06 -8.05
C GLU A 102 -31.56 -29.58 -7.75
N MET A 103 -32.37 -29.00 -6.87
CA MET A 103 -32.13 -27.65 -6.38
C MET A 103 -30.75 -27.68 -5.71
N GLY A 104 -29.75 -27.17 -6.43
CA GLY A 104 -28.37 -27.17 -5.99
C GLY A 104 -28.28 -26.61 -4.57
N ASP A 105 -27.67 -27.39 -3.68
CA ASP A 105 -27.36 -26.96 -2.32
C ASP A 105 -26.59 -25.64 -2.42
N ALA A 106 -27.26 -24.54 -2.06
CA ALA A 106 -26.60 -23.25 -2.00
C ALA A 106 -25.55 -23.33 -0.89
N GLU A 107 -24.28 -23.46 -1.27
CA GLU A 107 -23.17 -23.36 -0.34
C GLU A 107 -23.11 -21.91 0.16
N ILE A 108 -23.79 -21.64 1.29
CA ILE A 108 -23.77 -20.35 1.97
C ILE A 108 -22.36 -20.20 2.57
N THR A 109 -21.43 -19.70 1.76
CA THR A 109 -20.09 -19.34 2.19
C THR A 109 -20.22 -18.16 3.16
N THR A 110 -20.11 -18.43 4.46
CA THR A 110 -20.06 -17.39 5.49
C THR A 110 -18.93 -16.40 5.19
N SER A 111 -19.16 -15.11 5.39
CA SER A 111 -18.15 -14.08 5.14
C SER A 111 -16.89 -14.31 5.98
N ALA A 112 -15.78 -14.65 5.32
CA ALA A 112 -14.48 -14.83 5.96
C ALA A 112 -13.86 -13.46 6.32
N TRP A 113 -14.26 -12.91 7.47
CA TRP A 113 -13.64 -11.70 8.00
C TRP A 113 -12.18 -11.95 8.39
N ARG A 114 -11.33 -10.94 8.17
CA ARG A 114 -9.94 -10.98 8.62
C ARG A 114 -9.91 -10.62 10.10
N LEU A 115 -9.70 -11.63 10.93
CA LEU A 115 -9.69 -11.47 12.39
C LEU A 115 -8.33 -10.98 12.89
N VAL A 116 -8.33 -10.25 13.99
CA VAL A 116 -7.10 -9.92 14.70
C VAL A 116 -6.76 -11.11 15.59
N GLU A 117 -5.72 -11.85 15.20
CA GLU A 117 -5.25 -13.04 15.91
C GLU A 117 -3.73 -13.08 15.93
N VAL A 118 -3.18 -13.83 16.89
CA VAL A 118 -1.74 -14.04 17.02
C VAL A 118 -1.23 -14.84 15.81
N GLY A 119 -0.12 -14.40 15.23
CA GLY A 119 0.48 -15.01 14.03
C GLY A 119 -0.08 -14.47 12.72
N ARG A 120 -1.11 -13.63 12.72
CA ARG A 120 -1.57 -12.99 11.48
C ARG A 120 -0.54 -11.98 10.98
N VAL A 121 -0.30 -12.02 9.67
CA VAL A 121 0.60 -11.09 9.00
C VAL A 121 -0.15 -9.83 8.65
N VAL A 122 0.54 -8.71 8.87
CA VAL A 122 0.00 -7.37 8.79
C VAL A 122 0.93 -6.52 7.94
N LEU A 123 0.33 -5.56 7.25
CA LEU A 123 1.04 -4.56 6.50
C LEU A 123 0.82 -3.17 7.12
N PHE A 124 1.87 -2.37 7.21
CA PHE A 124 1.77 -0.97 7.55
C PHE A 124 1.23 -0.12 6.40
N ASN A 125 0.24 0.72 6.69
CA ASN A 125 -0.29 1.69 5.74
C ASN A 125 0.42 3.05 5.82
N GLU A 126 0.89 3.42 7.02
CA GLU A 126 1.42 4.75 7.31
C GLU A 126 2.60 4.66 8.28
N GLY A 127 3.41 5.71 8.31
CA GLY A 127 4.54 5.87 9.23
C GLY A 127 5.88 5.41 8.65
N PRO A 128 6.93 5.32 9.49
CA PRO A 128 8.30 5.04 9.03
C PRO A 128 8.47 3.65 8.43
N PHE A 129 7.53 2.73 8.71
CA PHE A 129 7.55 1.34 8.25
C PHE A 129 6.51 1.06 7.15
N GLU A 130 6.01 2.09 6.46
CA GLU A 130 5.00 1.95 5.40
C GLU A 130 5.38 0.87 4.37
N GLY A 131 4.41 0.02 4.04
CA GLY A 131 4.56 -1.02 3.02
C GLY A 131 5.38 -2.23 3.46
N ARG A 132 5.88 -2.27 4.70
CA ARG A 132 6.57 -3.42 5.27
C ARG A 132 5.59 -4.39 5.93
N LEU A 133 6.03 -5.63 6.10
CA LEU A 133 5.26 -6.71 6.71
C LEU A 133 5.72 -6.98 8.14
N ALA A 134 4.77 -7.33 9.00
CA ALA A 134 5.01 -7.80 10.36
C ALA A 134 4.02 -8.91 10.74
N ALA A 135 4.34 -9.71 11.74
CA ALA A 135 3.41 -10.62 12.39
C ALA A 135 2.89 -10.01 13.71
N ILE A 136 1.63 -10.26 14.03
CA ILE A 136 1.07 -9.98 15.36
C ILE A 136 1.59 -11.03 16.33
N VAL A 137 2.29 -10.62 17.38
CA VAL A 137 2.81 -11.51 18.41
C VAL A 137 1.85 -11.59 19.60
N GLU A 138 1.26 -10.45 19.94
CA GLU A 138 0.36 -10.32 21.07
C GLU A 138 -0.65 -9.19 20.84
N ILE A 139 -1.87 -9.40 21.34
CA ILE A 139 -2.90 -8.38 21.37
C ILE A 139 -2.83 -7.72 22.74
N ILE A 140 -2.52 -6.43 22.76
CA ILE A 140 -2.40 -5.67 24.01
C ILE A 140 -3.80 -5.24 24.42
N ASP A 141 -4.44 -4.43 23.56
CA ASP A 141 -5.76 -3.87 23.76
C ASP A 141 -6.59 -4.03 22.48
N HIS A 142 -7.87 -3.67 22.52
CA HIS A 142 -8.74 -3.66 21.34
C HIS A 142 -8.24 -2.79 20.17
N LYS A 143 -7.41 -1.78 20.47
CA LYS A 143 -6.89 -0.83 19.48
C LYS A 143 -5.40 -0.99 19.20
N ARG A 144 -4.65 -1.72 20.03
CA ARG A 144 -3.18 -1.82 19.93
C ARG A 144 -2.73 -3.27 19.96
N VAL A 145 -1.74 -3.56 19.14
CA VAL A 145 -1.12 -4.88 19.04
C VAL A 145 0.39 -4.76 19.15
N LEU A 146 1.01 -5.78 19.73
CA LEU A 146 2.45 -5.96 19.72
C LEU A 146 2.82 -6.72 18.45
N ILE A 147 3.71 -6.14 17.67
CA ILE A 147 4.12 -6.67 16.37
C ILE A 147 5.62 -6.93 16.33
N ASP A 148 5.99 -7.83 15.43
CA ASP A 148 7.39 -8.17 15.16
C ASP A 148 7.57 -8.49 13.68
N GLY A 149 8.60 -7.94 13.06
CA GLY A 149 8.87 -8.08 11.63
C GLY A 149 10.29 -8.55 11.38
N PRO A 150 10.58 -9.86 11.50
CA PRO A 150 11.91 -10.41 11.26
C PRO A 150 12.22 -10.56 9.75
N SER A 151 11.88 -9.56 8.94
CA SER A 151 12.18 -9.57 7.50
C SER A 151 13.65 -9.20 7.27
N GLU A 152 14.34 -9.98 6.44
CA GLU A 152 15.75 -9.78 6.09
C GLU A 152 16.03 -8.39 5.48
N LYS A 153 15.14 -7.91 4.60
CA LYS A 153 15.36 -6.68 3.82
C LYS A 153 15.03 -5.41 4.59
N ALA A 154 14.08 -5.52 5.52
CA ALA A 154 13.47 -4.37 6.15
C ALA A 154 12.96 -4.78 7.55
N PRO A 155 13.89 -5.04 8.49
CA PRO A 155 13.51 -5.48 9.83
C PRO A 155 12.71 -4.39 10.52
N ILE A 156 11.69 -4.82 11.26
CA ILE A 156 10.86 -3.95 12.10
C ILE A 156 11.12 -4.39 13.53
N PRO A 157 11.62 -3.49 14.41
CA PRO A 157 11.82 -3.84 15.79
C PRO A 157 10.49 -4.16 16.45
N ARG A 158 10.54 -4.97 17.50
CA ARG A 158 9.36 -5.26 18.32
C ARG A 158 8.83 -3.98 18.93
N GLN A 159 7.59 -3.64 18.60
CA GLN A 159 6.95 -2.40 19.05
C GLN A 159 5.44 -2.57 19.15
N GLU A 160 4.80 -1.71 19.94
CA GLU A 160 3.34 -1.59 19.94
C GLU A 160 2.87 -0.69 18.80
N VAL A 161 1.78 -1.08 18.13
CA VAL A 161 1.18 -0.29 17.05
C VAL A 161 -0.33 -0.31 17.14
N ALA A 162 -0.94 0.84 16.84
CA ALA A 162 -2.38 0.94 16.72
C ALA A 162 -2.89 0.20 15.47
N LEU A 163 -3.92 -0.63 15.63
CA LEU A 163 -4.57 -1.39 14.55
C LEU A 163 -5.09 -0.50 13.41
N ALA A 164 -5.43 0.76 13.69
CA ALA A 164 -5.86 1.72 12.67
C ALA A 164 -4.78 2.00 11.60
N LYS A 165 -3.50 1.89 11.95
CA LYS A 165 -2.37 2.13 11.03
C LYS A 165 -2.03 0.90 10.19
N LEU A 166 -2.73 -0.21 10.43
CA LEU A 166 -2.38 -1.54 9.99
C LEU A 166 -3.47 -2.11 9.07
N SER A 167 -3.05 -2.79 8.00
CA SER A 167 -3.92 -3.58 7.13
C SER A 167 -3.68 -5.06 7.38
N LEU A 168 -4.72 -5.77 7.81
CA LEU A 168 -4.67 -7.22 8.00
C LEU A 168 -4.58 -7.93 6.65
N THR A 169 -3.60 -8.82 6.51
CA THR A 169 -3.43 -9.66 5.31
C THR A 169 -4.16 -11.00 5.49
N PRO A 170 -4.46 -11.75 4.41
CA PRO A 170 -5.03 -13.09 4.54
C PRO A 170 -4.03 -14.13 5.06
N ILE A 171 -2.74 -13.82 5.11
CA ILE A 171 -1.69 -14.77 5.50
C ILE A 171 -1.64 -14.86 7.01
N VAL A 172 -1.69 -16.09 7.53
CA VAL A 172 -1.58 -16.40 8.95
C VAL A 172 -0.47 -17.43 9.14
N ILE A 173 0.39 -17.19 10.12
CA ILE A 173 1.37 -18.15 10.61
C ILE A 173 0.66 -19.02 11.65
N PRO A 174 0.35 -20.29 11.34
CA PRO A 174 -0.36 -21.15 12.28
C PRO A 174 0.53 -21.48 13.48
N LYS A 175 -0.11 -21.66 14.65
CA LYS A 175 0.52 -22.15 15.90
C LYS A 175 1.68 -21.27 16.41
N LEU A 176 1.55 -19.95 16.32
CA LEU A 176 2.48 -19.02 16.97
C LEU A 176 2.04 -18.81 18.44
N PRO A 177 2.85 -19.17 19.44
CA PRO A 177 2.48 -18.94 20.83
C PRO A 177 2.44 -17.44 21.14
N ARG A 178 1.48 -17.02 21.98
CA ARG A 178 1.39 -15.63 22.44
C ARG A 178 2.71 -15.20 23.08
N ALA A 179 3.13 -13.96 22.83
CA ALA A 179 4.38 -13.39 23.36
C ALA A 179 5.67 -14.16 22.94
N SER A 180 5.66 -14.83 21.78
CA SER A 180 6.85 -15.47 21.19
C SER A 180 8.05 -14.53 21.12
N GLY A 181 9.27 -15.03 21.36
CA GLY A 181 10.51 -14.27 21.16
C GLY A 181 10.87 -14.07 19.69
N VAL A 182 11.65 -13.03 19.38
CA VAL A 182 11.98 -12.60 18.00
C VAL A 182 12.59 -13.73 17.17
N GLY A 183 13.52 -14.49 17.76
CA GLY A 183 14.15 -15.63 17.08
C GLY A 183 13.19 -16.77 16.74
N HIS A 184 12.12 -16.97 17.53
CA HIS A 184 11.11 -17.97 17.21
C HIS A 184 10.21 -17.50 16.06
N VAL A 185 9.83 -16.21 16.06
CA VAL A 185 9.06 -15.61 14.97
C VAL A 185 9.83 -15.67 13.66
N ALA A 186 11.14 -15.41 13.67
CA ALA A 186 12.00 -15.50 12.48
C ALA A 186 12.00 -16.92 11.87
N LYS A 187 12.19 -17.96 12.70
CA LYS A 187 12.13 -19.37 12.25
C LYS A 187 10.79 -19.69 11.60
N LYS A 188 9.68 -19.30 12.24
CA LYS A 188 8.33 -19.52 11.69
C LYS A 188 8.07 -18.71 10.42
N TRP A 189 8.62 -17.51 10.33
CA TRP A 189 8.50 -16.67 9.15
C TRP A 189 9.11 -17.34 7.90
N GLU A 190 10.29 -17.94 8.07
CA GLU A 190 11.00 -18.70 7.05
C GLU A 190 10.31 -20.03 6.73
N GLU A 191 9.93 -20.82 7.75
CA GLU A 191 9.21 -22.09 7.60
C GLU A 191 7.94 -21.92 6.75
N HIS A 192 7.17 -20.85 7.01
CA HIS A 192 5.94 -20.58 6.30
C HIS A 192 6.11 -19.78 5.01
N LYS A 193 7.36 -19.38 4.66
CA LYS A 193 7.72 -18.63 3.45
C LYS A 193 6.80 -17.42 3.23
N VAL A 194 6.57 -16.66 4.30
CA VAL A 194 5.56 -15.57 4.32
C VAL A 194 5.84 -14.54 3.23
N GLN A 195 7.12 -14.21 3.00
CA GLN A 195 7.51 -13.24 1.98
C GLN A 195 7.14 -13.71 0.57
N GLN A 196 7.38 -14.98 0.24
CA GLN A 196 7.07 -15.54 -1.08
C GLN A 196 5.56 -15.55 -1.33
N LYS A 197 4.78 -16.00 -0.33
CA LYS A 197 3.30 -15.98 -0.38
C LYS A 197 2.76 -14.57 -0.54
N PHE A 198 3.37 -13.59 0.11
CA PHE A 198 2.98 -12.20 -0.05
C PHE A 198 3.29 -11.69 -1.46
N ASP A 199 4.49 -11.94 -1.98
CA ASP A 199 4.93 -11.48 -3.31
C ASP A 199 4.12 -12.13 -4.45
N GLU A 200 3.69 -13.38 -4.27
CA GLU A 200 2.80 -14.08 -5.19
C GLU A 200 1.36 -13.53 -5.19
N SER A 201 0.95 -12.92 -4.09
CA SER A 201 -0.42 -12.42 -3.93
C SER A 201 -0.75 -11.35 -4.97
N ALA A 202 -2.02 -11.32 -5.41
CA ALA A 202 -2.50 -10.30 -6.34
C ALA A 202 -2.32 -8.88 -5.77
N TRP A 203 -2.32 -8.73 -4.45
CA TRP A 203 -2.15 -7.44 -3.79
C TRP A 203 -0.72 -6.90 -3.93
N ALA A 204 0.29 -7.73 -3.66
CA ALA A 204 1.69 -7.34 -3.84
C ALA A 204 1.99 -7.02 -5.30
N LYS A 205 1.51 -7.86 -6.24
CA LYS A 205 1.62 -7.62 -7.68
C LYS A 205 1.01 -6.28 -8.10
N LYS A 206 -0.16 -5.94 -7.58
CA LYS A 206 -0.81 -4.63 -7.83
C LYS A 206 0.01 -3.47 -7.26
N ARG A 207 0.53 -3.60 -6.03
CA ARG A 207 1.38 -2.56 -5.43
C ARG A 207 2.67 -2.35 -6.22
N ALA A 208 3.34 -3.42 -6.60
CA ALA A 208 4.55 -3.37 -7.43
C ALA A 208 4.25 -2.73 -8.79
N ALA A 209 3.12 -3.06 -9.42
CA ALA A 209 2.69 -2.42 -10.66
C ALA A 209 2.44 -0.91 -10.47
N MET A 210 1.81 -0.50 -9.36
CA MET A 210 1.58 0.92 -9.06
C MET A 210 2.89 1.67 -8.79
N GLN A 211 3.82 1.08 -8.05
CA GLN A 211 5.16 1.65 -7.83
C GLN A 211 5.92 1.81 -9.15
N LYS A 212 5.92 0.77 -10.00
CA LYS A 212 6.51 0.86 -11.34
C LYS A 212 5.89 1.98 -12.17
N ARG A 213 4.55 2.10 -12.18
CA ARG A 213 3.83 3.17 -12.91
C ARG A 213 4.17 4.58 -12.41
N ARG A 214 4.41 4.75 -11.11
CA ARG A 214 4.85 6.02 -10.53
C ARG A 214 6.29 6.37 -10.92
N GLY A 215 7.15 5.37 -11.10
CA GLY A 215 8.55 5.54 -11.49
C GLY A 215 8.83 5.61 -13.00
N LEU A 216 7.81 5.53 -13.86
CA LEU A 216 8.03 5.51 -15.32
C LEU A 216 8.50 6.86 -15.85
N ASN A 217 9.58 6.84 -16.63
CA ASN A 217 10.02 7.99 -17.41
C ASN A 217 9.10 8.22 -18.64
N ASP A 218 9.09 9.41 -19.21
CA ASP A 218 8.19 9.79 -20.31
C ASP A 218 8.31 8.86 -21.53
N PHE A 219 9.53 8.48 -21.88
CA PHE A 219 9.80 7.52 -22.95
C PHE A 219 9.16 6.15 -22.68
N GLU A 220 9.17 5.69 -21.43
CA GLU A 220 8.55 4.42 -21.04
C GLU A 220 7.02 4.53 -21.06
N ARG A 221 6.46 5.68 -20.70
CA ARG A 221 5.02 5.95 -20.86
C ARG A 221 4.60 5.87 -22.32
N PHE A 222 5.42 6.39 -23.25
CA PHE A 222 5.18 6.25 -24.69
C PHE A 222 5.21 4.78 -25.14
N LYS A 223 6.19 3.99 -24.70
CA LYS A 223 6.23 2.53 -24.97
C LYS A 223 4.96 1.82 -24.47
N VAL A 224 4.55 2.08 -23.22
CA VAL A 224 3.33 1.53 -22.63
C VAL A 224 2.10 1.94 -23.44
N MET A 225 2.01 3.20 -23.91
CA MET A 225 0.92 3.66 -24.76
C MET A 225 0.85 2.87 -26.07
N LYS A 226 1.99 2.68 -26.75
CA LYS A 226 2.05 1.91 -28.01
C LYS A 226 1.64 0.45 -27.80
N MET A 227 2.20 -0.22 -26.79
CA MET A 227 1.86 -1.62 -26.47
C MET A 227 0.37 -1.77 -26.11
N ARG A 228 -0.21 -0.81 -25.38
CA ARG A 228 -1.65 -0.81 -25.07
C ARG A 228 -2.52 -0.66 -26.33
N LYS A 229 -2.11 0.12 -27.32
CA LYS A 229 -2.83 0.25 -28.59
C LYS A 229 -2.77 -1.06 -29.39
N GLN A 230 -1.61 -1.70 -29.46
CA GLN A 230 -1.44 -3.00 -30.13
C GLN A 230 -2.31 -4.09 -29.50
N ALA A 231 -2.23 -4.28 -28.18
CA ALA A 231 -3.03 -5.27 -27.47
C ALA A 231 -4.55 -5.04 -27.63
N ARG A 232 -5.00 -3.78 -27.61
CA ARG A 232 -6.43 -3.46 -27.84
C ARG A 232 -6.89 -3.82 -29.25
N PHE A 233 -6.07 -3.54 -30.25
CA PHE A 233 -6.39 -3.85 -31.64
C PHE A 233 -6.55 -5.36 -31.85
N GLU A 234 -5.66 -6.17 -31.28
CA GLU A 234 -5.74 -7.63 -31.34
C GLU A 234 -7.01 -8.18 -30.66
N VAL A 235 -7.35 -7.68 -29.46
CA VAL A 235 -8.57 -8.07 -28.75
C VAL A 235 -9.83 -7.69 -29.54
N GLN A 236 -9.87 -6.52 -30.17
CA GLN A 236 -11.01 -6.14 -31.00
C GLN A 236 -11.12 -7.01 -32.25
N LYS A 237 -9.99 -7.39 -32.85
CA LYS A 237 -9.95 -8.31 -34.00
C LYS A 237 -10.49 -9.69 -33.63
N THR A 238 -10.10 -10.25 -32.49
CA THR A 238 -10.62 -11.55 -32.03
C THR A 238 -12.10 -11.46 -31.65
N PHE A 239 -12.50 -10.40 -30.96
CA PHE A 239 -13.91 -10.18 -30.59
C PHE A 239 -14.82 -10.02 -31.81
N ALA A 240 -14.38 -9.30 -32.84
CA ALA A 240 -15.13 -9.17 -34.09
C ALA A 240 -15.35 -10.53 -34.78
N LYS A 241 -14.35 -11.41 -34.76
CA LYS A 241 -14.47 -12.79 -35.29
C LYS A 241 -15.47 -13.62 -34.49
N ILE A 242 -15.38 -13.61 -33.16
CA ILE A 242 -16.31 -14.34 -32.28
C ILE A 242 -17.75 -13.85 -32.47
N ARG A 243 -17.95 -12.54 -32.56
CA ARG A 243 -19.27 -11.95 -32.81
C ARG A 243 -19.82 -12.33 -34.19
N ALA A 244 -18.97 -12.38 -35.20
CA ALA A 244 -19.37 -12.81 -36.54
C ALA A 244 -19.77 -14.30 -36.54
N SER A 245 -19.01 -15.18 -35.87
CA SER A 245 -19.34 -16.60 -35.77
C SER A 245 -20.56 -16.91 -34.90
N ALA A 246 -20.88 -16.08 -33.90
CA ALA A 246 -22.07 -16.25 -33.06
C ALA A 246 -23.36 -15.68 -33.69
N LYS A 247 -23.23 -14.89 -34.77
CA LYS A 247 -24.37 -14.34 -35.52
C LYS A 247 -24.75 -15.22 -36.72
N ALA A 248 -23.81 -16.04 -37.20
CA ALA A 248 -24.05 -17.09 -38.18
C ALA A 248 -24.71 -18.30 -37.52
#